data_AF-A0A844BJ09-F1
#
_entry.id   AF-A0A844BJ09-F1
#
_cell.length_a   1.000
_cell.length_b   1.000
_cell.length_c   1.000
_cell.angle_alpha   90.00
_cell.angle_beta   90.00
_cell.angle_gamma   90.00
#
_symmetry.space_group_name_H-M   'P 1'
#
loop_
_entity.id
_entity.type
_entity.pdbx_description
1 polymer ?
#
loop_
_entity_poly.entity_id
_entity_poly.type
_entity_poly.pdbx_seq_one_letter_code
_entity_poly.pdbx_strand_id
1 'polypeptide(L)'
;MSHIDSTIARIPTMTARERSTWQHKADAVLQKKPGNADALRLLGALDAFESGQSGSASLEVTGLLAWEKYDRGTETPFRAFHGDRVVGRIVKSATHTANRKQVYSVEILGQALSGRWENISDARKAGEAAYAQMQSDTPT
;
A
#
# COMPACT_ATOMS: atom_id res chain seq x y z
N MET A 1 20.19 -25.91 -7.70
CA MET A 1 19.51 -24.77 -7.07
C MET A 1 19.55 -23.61 -8.05
N SER A 2 18.41 -23.11 -8.50
CA SER A 2 18.37 -22.03 -9.49
C SER A 2 18.70 -20.69 -8.82
N HIS A 3 19.26 -19.75 -9.58
CA HIS A 3 19.65 -18.42 -9.09
C HIS A 3 18.48 -17.68 -8.40
N ILE A 4 17.24 -17.94 -8.83
CA ILE A 4 16.03 -17.40 -8.20
C ILE A 4 15.71 -18.04 -6.85
N ASP A 5 15.88 -19.35 -6.67
CA ASP A 5 15.66 -19.99 -5.37
C ASP A 5 16.63 -19.43 -4.31
N SER A 6 17.88 -19.18 -4.68
CA SER A 6 18.86 -18.52 -3.79
C SER A 6 18.49 -17.07 -3.47
N THR A 7 17.92 -16.36 -4.44
CA THR A 7 17.45 -14.98 -4.26
C THR A 7 16.24 -14.94 -3.33
N ILE A 8 15.27 -15.82 -3.54
CA ILE A 8 14.08 -16.00 -2.69
C ILE A 8 14.49 -16.34 -1.26
N ALA A 9 15.41 -17.29 -1.07
CA ALA A 9 15.91 -17.65 0.24
C ALA A 9 16.62 -16.49 0.98
N ARG A 10 17.15 -15.52 0.23
CA ARG A 10 17.84 -14.34 0.80
C ARG A 10 16.89 -13.18 1.12
N ILE A 11 15.63 -13.21 0.67
CA ILE A 11 14.64 -12.15 0.94
C ILE A 11 14.59 -11.73 2.44
N PRO A 12 14.62 -12.65 3.43
CA PRO A 12 14.55 -12.27 4.84
C PRO A 12 15.72 -11.43 5.35
N THR A 13 16.87 -11.53 4.70
CA THR A 13 18.09 -10.80 5.09
C THR A 13 18.35 -9.58 4.20
N MET A 14 17.50 -9.32 3.21
CA MET A 14 17.61 -8.16 2.33
C MET A 14 17.06 -6.89 2.98
N THR A 15 17.76 -5.79 2.74
CA THR A 15 17.25 -4.46 3.06
C THR A 15 16.01 -4.13 2.20
N ALA A 16 15.18 -3.20 2.66
CA ALA A 16 14.01 -2.75 1.89
C ALA A 16 14.38 -2.22 0.50
N ARG A 17 15.54 -1.55 0.39
CA ARG A 17 16.08 -1.06 -0.89
C ARG A 17 16.46 -2.19 -1.84
N GLU A 18 17.09 -3.24 -1.32
CA GLU A 18 17.42 -4.43 -2.12
C GLU A 18 16.16 -5.15 -2.60
N ARG A 19 15.15 -5.32 -1.73
CA ARG A 19 13.85 -5.90 -2.09
C ARG A 19 13.15 -5.12 -3.19
N SER A 20 13.06 -3.79 -3.07
CA SER A 20 12.49 -2.91 -4.10
C SER A 20 13.25 -2.99 -5.43
N THR A 21 14.58 -3.10 -5.38
CA THR A 21 15.40 -3.30 -6.59
C THR A 21 15.08 -4.62 -7.29
N TRP A 22 14.90 -5.70 -6.52
CA TRP A 22 14.52 -7.01 -7.07
C TRP A 22 13.11 -7.02 -7.64
N GLN A 23 12.19 -6.30 -7.01
CA GLN A 23 10.83 -6.10 -7.52
C GLN A 23 10.84 -5.39 -8.88
N HIS A 24 11.57 -4.28 -9.01
CA HIS A 24 11.73 -3.58 -10.29
C HIS A 24 12.38 -4.45 -11.38
N LYS A 25 13.37 -5.27 -11.00
CA LYS A 25 13.99 -6.21 -11.94
C LYS A 25 13.03 -7.30 -12.41
N ALA A 26 12.23 -7.84 -11.50
CA ALA A 26 11.24 -8.86 -11.83
C ALA A 26 10.13 -8.28 -12.73
N ASP A 27 9.66 -7.06 -12.44
CA ASP A 27 8.69 -6.34 -13.28
C ASP A 27 9.23 -6.09 -14.69
N ALA A 28 10.47 -5.60 -14.81
CA ALA A 28 11.13 -5.39 -16.09
C ALA A 28 11.30 -6.70 -16.90
N VAL A 29 11.48 -7.83 -16.23
CA VAL A 29 11.52 -9.15 -16.87
C VAL A 29 10.13 -9.56 -17.35
N LEU A 30 9.08 -9.34 -16.56
CA LEU A 30 7.71 -9.65 -16.94
C LEU A 30 7.18 -8.76 -18.08
N GLN A 31 7.58 -7.48 -18.13
CA GLN A 31 7.25 -6.62 -19.26
C GLN A 31 7.84 -7.16 -20.59
N LYS A 32 9.02 -7.77 -20.54
CA LYS A 32 9.66 -8.38 -21.72
C LYS A 32 9.19 -9.81 -21.97
N LYS A 33 8.84 -10.54 -20.91
CA LYS A 33 8.46 -11.96 -20.91
C LYS A 33 7.38 -12.19 -19.84
N PRO A 34 6.11 -11.91 -20.17
CA PRO A 34 5.01 -11.93 -19.18
C PRO A 34 4.73 -13.32 -18.58
N GLY A 35 5.16 -14.39 -19.24
CA GLY A 35 5.05 -15.77 -18.74
C GLY A 35 6.29 -16.28 -17.99
N ASN A 36 7.22 -15.41 -17.59
CA ASN A 36 8.43 -15.85 -16.90
C ASN A 36 8.11 -16.34 -15.48
N ALA A 37 8.07 -17.68 -15.30
CA ALA A 37 7.76 -18.33 -14.03
C ALA A 37 8.70 -17.91 -12.88
N ASP A 38 9.98 -17.67 -13.18
CA ASP A 38 10.98 -17.26 -12.19
C ASP A 38 10.72 -15.84 -11.67
N ALA A 39 10.34 -14.92 -12.55
CA ALA A 39 10.00 -13.55 -12.16
C ALA A 39 8.67 -13.48 -11.38
N LEU A 40 7.67 -14.27 -11.77
CA LEU A 40 6.42 -14.41 -11.02
C LEU A 40 6.68 -14.99 -9.62
N ARG A 41 7.50 -16.04 -9.51
CA ARG A 41 7.87 -16.65 -8.22
C ARG A 41 8.60 -15.65 -7.31
N LEU A 42 9.53 -14.86 -7.87
CA LEU A 42 10.24 -13.85 -7.09
C LEU A 42 9.30 -12.75 -6.58
N LEU A 43 8.37 -12.26 -7.40
CA LEU A 43 7.37 -11.28 -6.97
C LEU A 43 6.45 -11.83 -5.88
N GLY A 44 5.95 -13.05 -6.04
CA GLY A 44 5.11 -13.69 -5.03
C GLY A 44 5.84 -13.88 -3.69
N ALA A 45 7.13 -14.23 -3.71
CA ALA A 45 7.91 -14.39 -2.50
C ALA A 45 8.22 -13.05 -1.80
N LEU A 46 8.48 -11.98 -2.57
CA LEU A 46 8.65 -10.63 -2.02
C LEU A 46 7.36 -10.12 -1.39
N ASP A 47 6.22 -10.33 -2.05
CA ASP A 47 4.91 -9.92 -1.57
C ASP A 47 4.49 -10.68 -0.30
N ALA A 48 4.71 -12.00 -0.27
CA ALA A 48 4.46 -12.83 0.92
C ALA A 48 5.35 -12.41 2.10
N PHE A 49 6.62 -12.08 1.85
CA PHE A 49 7.53 -11.61 2.90
C PHE A 49 7.14 -10.23 3.45
N GLU A 50 6.74 -9.30 2.58
CA GLU A 50 6.26 -7.99 3.02
C GLU A 50 4.93 -8.09 3.77
N SER A 51 4.01 -8.93 3.29
CA SER A 51 2.73 -9.21 3.99
C SER A 51 2.94 -9.90 5.34
N GLY A 52 3.97 -10.75 5.48
CA GLY A 52 4.35 -11.37 6.74
C GLY A 52 5.08 -10.43 7.71
N GLN A 53 5.79 -9.42 7.21
CA GLN A 53 6.41 -8.37 8.05
C GLN A 53 5.40 -7.36 8.62
N SER A 54 4.19 -7.26 8.06
CA SER A 54 3.11 -6.43 8.60
C SER A 54 2.55 -6.92 9.94
N GLY A 55 3.05 -8.03 10.48
CA GLY A 55 2.83 -8.40 11.88
C GLY A 55 3.40 -7.35 12.83
N SER A 56 2.54 -6.44 13.29
CA SER A 56 2.80 -5.35 14.28
C SER A 56 3.11 -3.95 13.71
N ALA A 57 2.61 -3.58 12.52
CA ALA A 57 2.37 -2.17 12.26
C ALA A 57 1.09 -1.78 13.01
N SER A 58 1.19 -1.01 14.09
CA SER A 58 0.06 -0.58 14.93
C SER A 58 -1.15 -0.19 14.09
N LEU A 59 -2.13 -1.09 14.01
CA LEU A 59 -3.46 -0.80 13.49
C LEU A 59 -4.08 0.20 14.47
N GLU A 60 -3.99 1.49 14.17
CA GLU A 60 -4.88 2.45 14.81
C GLU A 60 -6.27 2.21 14.21
N VAL A 61 -7.09 1.48 14.96
CA VAL A 61 -8.51 1.35 14.70
C VAL A 61 -9.14 2.69 15.07
N THR A 62 -9.40 3.54 14.07
CA THR A 62 -10.29 4.68 14.24
C THR A 62 -11.68 4.23 13.79
N GLY A 63 -12.54 3.85 14.74
CA GLY A 63 -13.93 3.48 14.46
C GLY A 63 -14.10 2.25 13.54
N LEU A 64 -14.71 2.46 12.37
CA LEU A 64 -15.11 1.41 11.42
C LEU A 64 -13.95 0.87 10.55
N LEU A 65 -12.86 1.64 10.42
CA LEU A 65 -11.74 1.30 9.55
C LEU A 65 -10.45 1.17 10.36
N ALA A 66 -9.69 0.12 10.10
CA ALA A 66 -8.35 -0.01 10.62
C ALA A 66 -7.38 0.63 9.63
N TRP A 67 -6.60 1.62 10.07
CA TRP A 67 -5.64 2.31 9.21
C TRP A 67 -4.22 1.81 9.45
N GLU A 68 -3.64 1.14 8.46
CA GLU A 68 -2.25 0.71 8.51
C GLU A 68 -1.36 1.73 7.80
N LYS A 69 -0.26 2.14 8.44
CA LYS A 69 0.78 2.91 7.78
C LYS A 69 1.60 1.98 6.89
N TYR A 70 1.52 2.16 5.59
CA TYR A 70 2.30 1.39 4.62
C TYR A 70 3.50 2.22 4.17
N ASP A 71 4.70 1.81 4.57
CA ASP A 71 5.95 2.50 4.24
C ASP A 71 6.65 1.74 3.09
N ARG A 72 6.15 1.89 1.85
CA ARG A 72 6.88 1.47 0.63
C ARG A 72 7.49 2.69 -0.06
N GLY A 73 8.59 3.20 0.49
CA GLY A 73 9.45 4.17 -0.18
C GLY A 73 9.01 5.64 -0.08
N THR A 74 9.12 6.38 -1.19
CA THR A 74 9.12 7.86 -1.25
C THR A 74 7.78 8.53 -0.91
N GLU A 75 6.70 7.76 -0.92
CA GLU A 75 5.36 8.18 -0.57
C GLU A 75 4.88 7.26 0.53
N THR A 76 4.34 7.81 1.61
CA THR A 76 3.80 7.04 2.74
C THR A 76 2.29 6.89 2.55
N PRO A 77 1.78 5.86 1.86
CA PRO A 77 0.37 5.63 1.79
C PRO A 77 -0.13 4.97 3.09
N PHE A 78 -1.26 5.40 3.62
CA PHE A 78 -1.98 4.63 4.62
C PHE A 78 -3.01 3.77 3.91
N ARG A 79 -3.31 2.58 4.44
CA ARG A 79 -4.35 1.68 3.91
C ARG A 79 -5.47 1.57 4.93
N ALA A 80 -6.70 1.69 4.47
CA ALA A 80 -7.90 1.46 5.26
C ALA A 80 -8.36 0.01 5.05
N PHE A 81 -8.60 -0.69 6.14
CA PHE A 81 -9.09 -2.06 6.18
C PHE A 81 -10.46 -2.12 6.85
N HIS A 82 -11.32 -2.97 6.30
CA HIS A 82 -12.56 -3.39 6.93
C HIS A 82 -12.56 -4.93 6.98
N GLY A 83 -12.30 -5.48 8.17
CA GLY A 83 -11.92 -6.90 8.30
C GLY A 83 -10.62 -7.19 7.55
N ASP A 84 -10.58 -8.25 6.74
CA ASP A 84 -9.42 -8.64 5.92
C ASP A 84 -9.33 -7.93 4.56
N ARG A 85 -10.25 -7.00 4.27
CA ARG A 85 -10.32 -6.33 2.97
C ARG A 85 -9.78 -4.91 3.04
N VAL A 86 -8.86 -4.58 2.14
CA VAL A 86 -8.47 -3.20 1.88
C VAL A 86 -9.65 -2.49 1.21
N VAL A 87 -10.24 -1.53 1.90
CA VAL A 87 -11.35 -0.72 1.41
C VAL A 87 -10.95 0.71 1.11
N GLY A 88 -9.71 1.12 1.38
CA GLY A 88 -9.28 2.46 1.06
C GLY A 88 -7.78 2.70 1.21
N ARG A 89 -7.34 3.89 0.81
CA ARG A 89 -5.97 4.36 0.97
C ARG A 89 -5.91 5.88 1.13
N ILE A 90 -4.95 6.36 1.92
CA ILE A 90 -4.57 7.76 1.98
C ILE A 90 -3.23 7.89 1.30
N VAL A 91 -3.12 8.80 0.35
CA VAL A 91 -1.87 9.11 -0.34
C VAL A 91 -1.41 10.50 0.08
N LYS A 92 -0.14 10.62 0.46
CA LYS A 92 0.49 11.89 0.79
C LYS A 92 1.10 12.49 -0.47
N SER A 93 0.49 13.54 -1.01
CA SER A 93 1.02 14.27 -2.15
C SER A 93 1.83 15.48 -1.67
N ALA A 94 3.12 15.53 -2.03
CA ALA A 94 3.96 16.70 -1.83
C ALA A 94 3.75 17.67 -3.00
N THR A 95 3.07 18.80 -2.77
CA THR A 95 2.95 19.83 -3.80
C THR A 95 4.31 20.53 -3.94
N HIS A 96 4.92 20.49 -5.13
CA HIS A 96 6.26 20.99 -5.47
C HIS A 96 6.40 22.54 -5.45
N THR A 97 5.61 23.25 -4.65
CA THR A 97 5.70 24.70 -4.48
C THR A 97 6.28 25.04 -3.11
N ALA A 98 7.16 26.04 -3.07
CA ALA A 98 8.01 26.42 -1.94
C ALA A 98 7.26 26.79 -0.63
N ASN A 99 5.92 26.83 -0.65
CA ASN A 99 5.07 27.05 0.51
C ASN A 99 4.43 25.71 0.93
N ARG A 100 5.22 24.87 1.62
CA ARG A 100 4.91 23.46 1.90
C ARG A 100 3.68 23.29 2.80
N LYS A 101 2.51 23.04 2.22
CA LYS A 101 1.43 22.32 2.90
C LYS A 101 1.40 20.89 2.38
N GLN A 102 1.61 19.93 3.29
CA GLN A 102 1.44 18.52 2.96
C GLN A 102 -0.04 18.29 2.72
N VAL A 103 -0.39 17.69 1.59
CA VAL A 103 -1.80 17.43 1.27
C VAL A 103 -2.00 15.93 1.18
N TYR A 104 -2.88 15.43 2.03
CA TYR A 104 -3.37 14.07 2.00
C TYR A 104 -4.57 13.99 1.07
N SER A 105 -4.58 12.98 0.20
CA SER A 105 -5.72 12.59 -0.64
C SER A 105 -6.21 11.24 -0.16
N VAL A 106 -7.52 11.00 -0.18
CA VAL A 106 -8.15 9.79 0.34
C VAL A 106 -8.91 9.12 -0.80
N GLU A 107 -8.79 7.80 -0.90
CA GLU A 107 -9.57 6.98 -1.80
C GLU A 107 -10.25 5.87 -1.00
N ILE A 108 -11.55 5.69 -1.19
CA ILE A 108 -12.37 4.67 -0.52
C ILE A 108 -13.13 3.89 -1.60
N LEU A 109 -13.08 2.56 -1.56
CA LEU A 109 -13.73 1.64 -2.50
C LEU A 109 -13.44 1.98 -3.98
N GLY A 110 -12.24 2.47 -4.27
CA GLY A 110 -11.83 2.90 -5.62
C GLY A 110 -12.33 4.29 -6.03
N GLN A 111 -13.04 5.01 -5.15
CA GLN A 111 -13.47 6.38 -5.36
C GLN A 111 -12.53 7.36 -4.64
N ALA A 112 -11.84 8.19 -5.43
CA ALA A 112 -11.05 9.28 -4.88
C ALA A 112 -11.98 10.37 -4.33
N LEU A 113 -11.78 10.73 -3.07
CA LEU A 113 -12.49 11.85 -2.46
C LEU A 113 -11.91 13.16 -3.00
N SER A 114 -12.78 14.10 -3.36
CA SER A 114 -12.40 15.43 -3.87
C SER A 114 -11.75 16.33 -2.79
N GLY A 115 -11.81 15.90 -1.54
CA GLY A 115 -11.18 16.58 -0.41
C GLY A 115 -9.66 16.50 -0.43
N ARG A 116 -9.04 17.53 0.13
CA ARG A 116 -7.60 17.65 0.35
C ARG A 116 -7.41 18.01 1.82
N TRP A 117 -6.68 17.19 2.56
CA TRP A 117 -6.52 17.37 4.00
C TRP A 117 -5.08 17.73 4.34
N GLU A 118 -4.91 18.66 5.28
CA GLU A 118 -3.58 19.05 5.77
C GLU A 118 -3.05 18.11 6.86
N ASN A 119 -3.97 17.40 7.54
CA ASN A 119 -3.66 16.43 8.58
C ASN A 119 -4.19 15.05 8.20
N ILE A 120 -3.43 14.03 8.59
CA ILE A 120 -3.85 12.63 8.43
C ILE A 120 -5.12 12.30 9.22
N SER A 121 -5.30 12.88 10.41
CA SER A 121 -6.47 12.64 11.24
C SER A 121 -7.77 13.10 10.55
N ASP A 122 -7.71 14.21 9.82
CA ASP A 122 -8.85 14.71 9.04
C ASP A 122 -9.11 13.83 7.81
N ALA A 123 -8.05 13.35 7.16
CA ALA A 123 -8.14 12.40 6.05
C ALA A 123 -8.77 11.06 6.48
N ARG A 124 -8.40 10.52 7.65
CA ARG A 124 -9.00 9.30 8.23
C ARG A 124 -10.50 9.48 8.49
N LYS A 125 -10.88 10.57 9.17
CA LYS A 125 -12.29 10.90 9.46
C LYS A 125 -13.11 11.04 8.17
N ALA A 126 -12.57 11.70 7.16
CA ALA A 126 -13.25 11.84 5.88
C ALA A 126 -13.40 10.50 5.15
N GLY A 127 -12.37 9.64 5.21
CA GLY A 127 -12.42 8.28 4.67
C GLY A 127 -13.48 7.41 5.35
N GLU A 128 -13.57 7.47 6.67
CA GLU A 128 -14.61 6.76 7.43
C GLU A 128 -16.01 7.27 7.12
N ALA A 129 -16.21 8.59 7.07
CA ALA A 129 -17.50 9.19 6.72
C ALA A 129 -17.94 8.79 5.31
N ALA A 130 -17.01 8.82 4.35
CA ALA A 130 -17.27 8.38 2.99
C ALA A 130 -17.61 6.89 2.91
N TYR A 131 -16.87 6.03 3.61
CA TYR A 131 -17.15 4.59 3.65
C TYR A 131 -18.53 4.29 4.25
N ALA A 132 -18.89 4.97 5.35
CA ALA A 132 -20.20 4.81 5.97
C ALA A 132 -21.35 5.23 5.03
N GLN A 133 -21.19 6.32 4.29
CA GLN A 133 -22.16 6.74 3.27
C GLN A 133 -22.28 5.73 2.13
N MET A 134 -21.17 5.21 1.62
CA MET A 134 -21.15 4.23 0.52
C MET A 134 -21.75 2.87 0.93
N GLN A 135 -21.57 2.46 2.18
CA GLN A 135 -22.23 1.26 2.73
C GLN A 135 -23.74 1.45 2.89
N SER A 136 -24.19 2.67 3.17
CA SER A 136 -25.62 3.01 3.30
C SER A 136 -26.34 3.10 1.95
N ASP A 137 -25.59 3.37 0.88
CA ASP A 137 -26.10 3.55 -0.49
C ASP A 137 -26.06 2.25 -1.32
N THR A 138 -25.73 1.11 -0.72
CA THR A 138 -25.85 -0.21 -1.37
C THR A 138 -27.26 -0.77 -1.11
N PRO A 139 -28.25 -0.56 -2.01
CA PRO A 139 -29.55 -1.22 -1.88
C PRO A 139 -29.35 -2.73 -2.00
N THR A 140 -29.95 -3.45 -1.05
CA THR A 140 -30.00 -4.92 -0.99
C THR A 140 -30.84 -5.49 -2.12
#